data_AF-A0A966T8Z6-F1
#
_entry.id   AF-A0A966T8Z6-F1
#
_cell.length_a   1.000
_cell.length_b   1.000
_cell.length_c   1.000
_cell.angle_alpha   90.00
_cell.angle_beta   90.00
_cell.angle_gamma   90.00
#
_symmetry.space_group_name_H-M   'P 1'
#
loop_
_entity.id
_entity.type
_entity.pdbx_description
1 polymer ?
#
loop_
_entity_poly.entity_id
_entity_poly.type
_entity_poly.pdbx_seq_one_letter_code
_entity_poly.pdbx_strand_id
1 'polypeptide(L)' 'MAQYRLVDHRGAPHPVLDDLYESLEAAWSDALEWWGANVSSVSGRIEPMAIGVEVSTTSGNWRTLRYPGS' A
#
# COMPACT_ATOMS: atom_id res chain seq x y z
N MET A 1 -1.17 -15.99 -11.29
CA MET A 1 -0.60 -14.64 -11.52
C MET A 1 -0.23 -14.08 -10.16
N ALA A 2 0.82 -13.27 -10.06
CA ALA A 2 1.16 -12.62 -8.78
C ALA A 2 0.11 -11.54 -8.48
N GLN A 3 -0.37 -11.49 -7.25
CA GLN A 3 -1.30 -10.47 -6.77
C GLN A 3 -0.55 -9.49 -5.89
N TYR A 4 -0.98 -8.24 -5.86
CA TYR A 4 -0.38 -7.20 -5.06
C TYR A 4 -1.42 -6.71 -4.05
N ARG A 5 -0.98 -6.40 -2.83
CA ARG A 5 -1.85 -5.82 -1.80
C ARG A 5 -1.18 -4.64 -1.15
N LEU A 6 -2.00 -3.74 -0.63
CA LEU A 6 -1.52 -2.61 0.15
C LEU A 6 -1.49 -2.98 1.63
N VAL A 7 -0.44 -2.54 2.30
CA VAL A 7 -0.25 -2.76 3.74
C VAL A 7 -0.04 -1.44 4.46
N ASP A 8 -0.41 -1.41 5.74
CA ASP A 8 -0.15 -0.28 6.61
C ASP A 8 1.32 -0.23 7.08
N HIS A 9 1.64 0.78 7.90
CA HIS A 9 2.95 0.94 8.54
C HIS A 9 3.41 -0.24 9.39
N ARG A 10 2.50 -1.16 9.76
CA ARG A 10 2.77 -2.35 10.58
C ARG A 10 2.94 -3.60 9.72
N GLY A 11 2.80 -3.49 8.40
CA GLY A 11 2.80 -4.64 7.48
C GLY A 11 1.52 -5.46 7.55
N ALA A 12 0.46 -4.93 8.15
CA ALA A 12 -0.87 -5.54 8.13
C ALA A 12 -1.64 -5.07 6.89
N PRO A 13 -2.64 -5.83 6.40
CA PRO A 13 -3.44 -5.40 5.27
C PRO A 13 -4.09 -4.03 5.53
N HIS A 14 -4.06 -3.15 4.54
CA HIS A 14 -4.49 -1.77 4.72
C HIS A 14 -6.00 -1.73 5.02
N PRO A 15 -6.46 -1.11 6.12
CA PRO A 15 -7.86 -1.24 6.59
C PRO A 15 -8.90 -0.65 5.62
N VAL A 16 -8.48 0.21 4.70
CA VAL A 16 -9.36 0.82 3.67
C VAL A 16 -9.03 0.32 2.26
N LEU A 17 -7.80 -0.11 2.01
CA LEU A 17 -7.31 -0.51 0.69
C LEU A 17 -6.91 -1.98 0.72
N ASP A 18 -7.78 -2.81 1.29
CA ASP A 18 -7.57 -4.26 1.44
C ASP A 18 -7.91 -5.01 0.13
N ASP A 19 -7.53 -4.44 -1.01
CA ASP A 19 -7.83 -4.99 -2.33
C ASP A 19 -6.63 -5.76 -2.92
N LEU A 20 -6.92 -6.62 -3.90
CA LEU A 20 -5.94 -7.42 -4.60
C LEU A 20 -5.74 -6.92 -6.02
N TYR A 21 -4.60 -6.28 -6.23
CA TYR A 21 -4.21 -5.70 -7.50
C TYR A 21 -3.47 -6.72 -8.37
N GLU A 22 -3.59 -6.56 -9.68
CA GLU A 22 -2.90 -7.36 -10.69
C GLU A 22 -1.51 -6.80 -11.05
N SER A 23 -1.21 -5.56 -10.65
CA SER A 23 0.08 -4.92 -10.89
C SER A 23 0.52 -4.02 -9.71
N LEU A 24 1.84 -3.86 -9.56
CA LEU A 24 2.43 -2.92 -8.59
C LEU A 24 1.98 -1.47 -8.85
N GLU A 25 1.87 -1.08 -10.12
CA GLU A 25 1.50 0.28 -10.52
C GLU A 25 0.05 0.60 -10.15
N ALA A 26 -0.88 -0.35 -10.34
CA ALA A 26 -2.27 -0.19 -9.92
C ALA A 26 -2.36 -0.03 -8.39
N ALA A 27 -1.73 -0.94 -7.64
CA ALA A 27 -1.70 -0.86 -6.19
C ALA A 27 -1.11 0.48 -5.71
N TRP A 28 0.02 0.88 -6.29
CA TRP A 28 0.71 2.10 -5.85
C TRP A 28 -0.03 3.39 -6.21
N SER A 29 -0.73 3.41 -7.35
CA SER A 29 -1.53 4.56 -7.75
C SER A 29 -2.68 4.81 -6.78
N ASP A 30 -3.39 3.75 -6.38
CA ASP A 30 -4.44 3.82 -5.37
C ASP A 30 -3.90 4.27 -4.01
N ALA A 31 -2.74 3.74 -3.60
CA ALA A 31 -2.08 4.16 -2.36
C ALA A 31 -1.78 5.67 -2.36
N LEU A 32 -1.24 6.20 -3.46
CA LEU A 32 -0.94 7.62 -3.62
C LEU A 32 -2.21 8.48 -3.60
N GLU A 33 -3.24 8.07 -4.34
CA GLU A 33 -4.51 8.80 -4.41
C GLU A 33 -5.19 8.86 -3.03
N TRP A 34 -5.28 7.71 -2.35
CA TRP A 34 -5.85 7.63 -1.03
C TRP A 34 -5.02 8.43 0.00
N TRP A 35 -3.69 8.32 -0.04
CA TRP A 35 -2.81 9.07 0.87
C TRP A 35 -2.96 10.57 0.65
N GLY A 36 -2.96 11.02 -0.60
CA GLY A 36 -3.19 12.42 -0.96
C GLY A 36 -4.52 12.94 -0.43
N ALA A 37 -5.60 12.17 -0.59
CA ALA A 37 -6.94 12.55 -0.11
C ALA A 37 -7.07 12.54 1.43
N ASN A 38 -6.45 11.57 2.12
CA ASN A 38 -6.60 11.39 3.57
C ASN A 38 -5.59 12.20 4.39
N VAL A 39 -4.37 12.41 3.90
CA VAL A 39 -3.34 13.17 4.65
C VAL A 39 -3.44 14.67 4.42
N SER A 40 -3.76 15.09 3.19
CA SER A 40 -3.97 16.51 2.90
C SER A 40 -5.18 17.07 3.66
N SER A 41 -6.16 16.23 3.98
CA SER A 41 -7.37 16.65 4.69
C SER A 41 -7.22 16.75 6.21
N VAL A 42 -6.25 16.06 6.82
CA VAL A 42 -6.19 15.92 8.29
C VAL A 42 -5.20 16.87 8.97
N SER A 43 -4.06 17.20 8.35
CA SER A 43 -2.95 17.79 9.12
C SER A 43 -2.26 19.02 8.52
N GLY A 44 -2.46 19.34 7.23
CA GLY A 44 -1.67 20.39 6.54
C GLY A 44 -0.16 20.13 6.58
N ARG A 45 0.26 18.94 7.00
CA ARG A 45 1.63 18.49 7.17
C ARG A 45 1.84 17.31 6.23
N ILE A 46 2.96 17.33 5.52
CA ILE A 46 3.38 16.18 4.70
C ILE A 46 3.81 15.08 5.67
N GLU A 47 2.90 14.17 6.00
CA GLU A 47 3.25 12.95 6.73
C GLU A 47 3.95 11.97 5.78
N PRO A 48 4.99 11.26 6.26
CA PRO A 48 5.68 10.26 5.46
C PRO A 48 4.71 9.12 5.08
N MET A 49 4.77 8.67 3.83
CA MET A 49 3.88 7.63 3.28
C MET A 49 3.84 6.40 4.20
N ALA A 50 2.73 6.17 4.89
CA ALA A 50 2.59 5.05 5.82
C ALA A 50 1.96 3.80 5.17
N ILE A 51 1.99 3.72 3.83
CA ILE A 51 1.46 2.62 3.03
C ILE A 51 2.60 1.90 2.33
N GLY A 52 2.65 0.58 2.48
CA GLY A 52 3.57 -0.32 1.79
C GLY A 52 2.85 -1.16 0.74
N VAL A 53 3.62 -1.88 -0.07
CA VAL A 53 3.08 -2.82 -1.06
C VAL A 53 3.73 -4.19 -0.89
N GLU A 54 2.91 -5.23 -0.92
CA GLU A 54 3.36 -6.61 -0.93
C GLU A 54 2.87 -7.35 -2.17
N VAL A 55 3.62 -8.37 -2.58
CA VAL A 55 3.26 -9.26 -3.69
C VAL A 55 3.13 -10.70 -3.22
N SER A 56 2.12 -11.40 -3.72
CA SER A 56 1.93 -12.81 -3.49
C SER A 56 2.92 -13.63 -4.31
N THR A 57 3.61 -14.54 -3.64
CA THR A 57 4.53 -15.48 -4.26
C THR A 57 3.76 -16.73 -4.70
N THR A 58 4.36 -17.49 -5.62
CA THR A 58 3.85 -18.82 -6.01
C THR A 58 3.77 -19.82 -4.85
N SER A 59 4.48 -19.55 -3.74
CA SER A 59 4.41 -20.33 -2.50
C SER A 59 3.28 -19.92 -1.56
N GLY A 60 2.43 -18.96 -1.94
CA GLY A 60 1.33 -18.46 -1.11
C GLY A 60 1.77 -17.51 0.01
N ASN A 61 3.01 -17.03 -0.03
CA ASN A 61 3.53 -16.06 0.93
C ASN A 61 3.46 -14.65 0.35
N TRP A 62 3.59 -13.64 1.21
CA TRP A 62 3.66 -12.24 0.82
C TRP A 62 5.10 -11.74 0.94
N ARG A 63 5.56 -10.98 -0.06
CA ARG A 63 6.87 -10.31 -0.03
C ARG A 63 6.68 -8.81 -0.17
N THR A 64 7.28 -8.05 0.76
CA THR A 64 7.29 -6.59 0.70
C THR A 64 8.13 -6.10 -0.48
N LEU A 65 7.50 -5.34 -1.37
CA LEU A 65 8.13 -4.65 -2.49
C LEU A 65 8.47 -3.19 -2.15
N ARG A 66 7.63 -2.56 -1.32
CA ARG A 66 7.86 -1.20 -0.81
C ARG A 66 7.53 -1.12 0.66
N TYR A 67 8.42 -0.49 1.42
CA TYR A 67 8.22 -0.24 2.83
C TYR A 67 7.48 1.09 3.02
N PRO A 68 6.55 1.14 3.99
CA PRO A 68 6.03 2.39 4.51
C PRO A 68 7.20 3.29 4.96
N GLY A 69 7.24 4.53 4.47
CA GLY A 69 8.19 5.56 4.88
C GLY A 69 9.51 5.63 4.10
N SER A 70 9.64 4.88 2.98
CA SER A 70 10.81 4.95 2.09
C SER A 70 10.81 6.15 1.17
#